data_AF-A0A2P2N3B7-F1
#
_entry.id   AF-A0A2P2N3B7-F1
#
_cell.length_a   1.000
_cell.length_b   1.000
_cell.length_c   1.000
_cell.angle_alpha   90.00
_cell.angle_beta   90.00
_cell.angle_gamma   90.00
#
_symmetry.space_group_name_H-M   'P 1'
#
loop_
_entity.id
_entity.type
_entity.pdbx_description
1 polymer ?
#
loop_
_entity_poly.entity_id
_entity_poly.type
_entity_poly.pdbx_seq_one_letter_code
_entity_poly.pdbx_strand_id
1 'polypeptide(L)' 'MTNARKERYSIAYFLCPAYDALIGSHREPSMYRKFTFGEYRSQVQEDVKKTGHKIGLPRFLY' A
#
# COMPACT_ATOMS: atom_id res chain seq x y z
N MET A 1 21.14 8.36 2.40
CA MET A 1 21.80 9.57 2.94
C MET A 1 20.95 10.78 2.62
N THR A 2 20.58 11.55 3.64
CA THR A 2 19.91 12.85 3.52
C THR A 2 20.93 13.94 3.14
N ASN A 3 20.47 15.07 2.59
CA ASN A 3 21.35 16.16 2.20
C ASN A 3 21.96 16.83 3.46
N ALA A 4 23.29 16.86 3.56
CA ALA A 4 24.01 17.40 4.72
C ALA A 4 24.31 18.91 4.63
N ARG A 5 24.03 19.55 3.49
CA ARG A 5 24.42 20.94 3.21
C ARG A 5 23.23 21.90 3.12
N LYS A 6 22.04 21.40 2.80
CA LYS A 6 20.83 22.21 2.59
C LYS A 6 19.58 21.44 3.00
N GLU A 7 18.62 22.19 3.53
CA GLU A 7 17.27 21.70 3.83
C GLU A 7 16.54 21.24 2.56
N ARG A 8 15.80 20.15 2.68
CA ARG A 8 14.91 19.66 1.62
C ARG A 8 13.46 19.90 2.03
N TYR A 9 12.79 20.75 1.26
CA TYR A 9 11.36 20.93 1.34
C TYR A 9 10.66 20.05 0.31
N SER A 10 9.60 19.36 0.71
CA SER A 10 8.76 18.59 -0.21
C SER A 10 7.31 18.62 0.23
N ILE A 11 6.41 18.76 -0.74
CA ILE A 11 4.97 18.66 -0.56
C ILE A 11 4.49 17.49 -1.42
N ALA A 12 3.66 16.63 -0.86
CA ALA A 12 3.08 15.50 -1.57
C ALA A 12 1.62 15.32 -1.16
N TYR A 13 0.80 14.93 -2.14
CA TYR A 13 -0.60 14.58 -1.96
C TYR A 13 -0.80 13.13 -2.37
N PHE A 14 -1.54 12.38 -1.56
CA PHE A 14 -1.92 11.01 -1.85
C PHE A 14 -3.43 10.93 -1.92
N LEU A 15 -3.97 10.62 -3.10
CA LEU A 15 -5.37 10.25 -3.23
C LEU A 15 -5.51 8.76 -2.92
N CYS A 16 -6.35 8.44 -1.95
CA CYS A 16 -6.60 7.06 -1.54
C CYS A 16 -8.11 6.81 -1.50
N PRO A 17 -8.56 5.56 -1.78
CA PRO A 17 -9.94 5.16 -1.56
C PRO A 17 -10.34 5.29 -0.08
N ALA A 18 -11.64 5.28 0.19
CA ALA A 18 -12.15 5.11 1.55
C ALA A 18 -11.69 3.76 2.14
N TYR A 19 -11.61 3.65 3.46
CA TYR A 19 -11.07 2.45 4.12
C TYR A 19 -11.88 1.18 3.85
N ASP A 20 -13.19 1.32 3.72
CA ASP A 20 -14.15 0.28 3.39
C ASP A 20 -14.29 0.04 1.88
N ALA A 21 -13.67 0.87 1.04
CA ALA A 21 -13.74 0.71 -0.41
C ALA A 21 -13.11 -0.62 -0.84
N LEU A 22 -13.89 -1.42 -1.57
CA LEU A 22 -13.46 -2.69 -2.13
C LEU A 22 -12.54 -2.46 -3.33
N ILE A 23 -11.35 -3.07 -3.27
CA ILE A 23 -10.34 -3.08 -4.32
C ILE A 23 -10.43 -4.42 -5.06
N GLY A 24 -10.42 -4.35 -6.39
CA GLY A 24 -10.43 -5.51 -7.27
C GLY A 24 -9.87 -5.19 -8.65
N SER A 25 -9.57 -6.23 -9.43
CA SER A 25 -9.14 -6.08 -10.82
C SER A 25 -10.34 -5.69 -11.70
N HIS A 26 -10.11 -4.78 -12.64
CA HIS A 26 -11.07 -4.54 -13.73
C HIS A 26 -11.00 -5.63 -14.81
N ARG A 27 -9.85 -6.33 -14.92
CA ARG A 27 -9.61 -7.39 -15.90
C ARG A 27 -9.91 -8.75 -15.31
N GLU A 28 -10.55 -9.60 -16.12
CA GLU A 28 -10.84 -11.00 -15.79
C GLU A 28 -10.05 -11.97 -16.70
N PRO A 29 -9.53 -13.08 -16.15
CA PRO A 29 -9.62 -13.47 -14.74
C PRO A 29 -8.71 -12.63 -13.83
N SER A 30 -9.21 -12.24 -12.65
CA SER A 30 -8.41 -11.50 -11.67
C SER A 30 -7.31 -12.39 -11.05
N MET A 31 -6.07 -11.89 -11.01
CA MET A 31 -4.98 -12.53 -10.24
C MET A 31 -5.08 -12.29 -8.74
N TYR A 32 -5.80 -11.23 -8.33
CA TYR A 32 -5.93 -10.83 -6.95
C TYR A 32 -7.32 -11.16 -6.42
N ARG A 33 -7.40 -11.69 -5.20
CA ARG A 33 -8.66 -11.72 -4.44
C ARG A 33 -9.10 -10.29 -4.13
N LYS A 34 -10.41 -10.08 -3.93
CA LYS A 34 -10.94 -8.77 -3.51
C LYS A 34 -10.54 -8.50 -2.05
N PHE A 35 -10.20 -7.24 -1.75
CA PHE A 35 -9.85 -6.77 -0.41
C PHE A 35 -10.25 -5.30 -0.27
N THR A 36 -10.43 -4.81 0.95
CA THR A 36 -10.68 -3.38 1.21
C THR A 36 -9.38 -2.60 1.31
N PHE A 37 -9.43 -1.30 1.06
CA PHE A 37 -8.25 -0.45 1.26
C PHE A 37 -7.73 -0.50 2.71
N GLY A 38 -8.62 -0.66 3.69
CA GLY A 38 -8.28 -0.83 5.11
C GLY A 38 -7.51 -2.13 5.39
N GLU A 39 -7.91 -3.24 4.76
CA GLU A 39 -7.16 -4.52 4.83
C GLU A 39 -5.76 -4.36 4.24
N TYR A 40 -5.63 -3.71 3.08
CA TYR A 40 -4.32 -3.43 2.48
C TYR A 40 -3.41 -2.63 3.41
N ARG A 41 -3.94 -1.55 4.02
CA ARG A 41 -3.18 -0.70 4.95
C ARG A 41 -2.73 -1.48 6.18
N SER A 42 -3.63 -2.29 6.75
CA SER A 42 -3.34 -3.10 7.93
C SER A 42 -2.28 -4.17 7.64
N GLN A 43 -2.39 -4.87 6.51
CA GLN A 43 -1.43 -5.87 6.09
C GLN A 43 -0.03 -5.26 5.86
N VAL A 44 0.04 -4.12 5.18
CA VAL A 44 1.31 -3.42 4.95
C VAL A 44 1.96 -2.98 6.27
N GLN A 45 1.18 -2.51 7.24
CA GLN A 45 1.71 -2.18 8.57
C GLN A 45 2.26 -3.42 9.28
N GLU A 46 1.55 -4.55 9.19
CA GLU A 46 1.99 -5.81 9.77
C GLU A 46 3.29 -6.32 9.12
N ASP A 47 3.39 -6.24 7.78
CA ASP A 47 4.59 -6.64 7.04
C ASP A 47 5.80 -5.82 7.47
N VAL A 48 5.64 -4.49 7.61
CA VAL A 48 6.72 -3.61 8.07
C VAL A 48 7.14 -3.94 9.50
N LYS A 49 6.17 -4.20 10.39
CA LYS A 49 6.47 -4.59 11.78
C LYS A 49 7.23 -5.91 11.85
N LYS A 50 6.89 -6.88 11.00
CA LYS A 50 7.49 -8.22 11.03
C LYS A 50 8.81 -8.32 10.27
N THR A 51 8.92 -7.62 9.14
CA THR A 51 9.99 -7.84 8.16
C THR A 51 10.84 -6.60 7.90
N GLY A 52 10.44 -5.43 8.39
CA GLY A 52 11.02 -4.14 8.03
C GLY A 52 10.64 -3.66 6.62
N HIS A 53 9.89 -4.45 5.85
CA HIS A 53 9.59 -4.19 4.45
C HIS A 53 8.09 -4.17 4.16
N LYS A 54 7.68 -3.41 3.15
CA LYS A 54 6.32 -3.42 2.62
C LYS A 54 6.24 -4.48 1.53
N ILE A 55 5.34 -5.47 1.67
CA ILE A 55 5.14 -6.50 0.63
C ILE A 55 4.04 -6.05 -0.33
N GLY A 56 2.88 -5.64 0.17
CA GLY A 56 1.82 -5.02 -0.62
C GLY A 56 0.93 -6.01 -1.38
N LEU A 57 0.65 -5.74 -2.66
CA LEU A 57 -0.32 -6.49 -3.47
C LEU A 57 -0.10 -8.01 -3.54
N PRO A 58 1.13 -8.56 -3.49
CA PRO A 58 1.35 -10.01 -3.45
C PRO A 58 0.65 -10.73 -2.27
N ARG A 59 0.30 -10.03 -1.18
CA ARG A 59 -0.50 -10.57 -0.06
C ARG A 59 -1.96 -10.87 -0.41
N PHE A 60 -2.40 -10.42 -1.58
CA PHE A 60 -3.77 -10.52 -2.06
C PHE A 60 -3.87 -11.32 -3.36
N LEU A 61 -2.85 -12.09 -3.72
CA LEU A 61 -2.98 -13.13 -4.73
C LEU A 61 -3.89 -14.26 -4.22
N TYR A 62 -4.46 -15.05 -5.13
CA TYR A 62 -5.13 -16.31 -4.81
C TYR A 62 -4.16 -17.39 -4.35
#